data_AF-A0A6N7AKF1-F1
#
_entry.id   AF-A0A6N7AKF1-F1
#
_cell.length_a   1.000
_cell.length_b   1.000
_cell.length_c   1.000
_cell.angle_alpha   90.00
_cell.angle_beta   90.00
_cell.angle_gamma   90.00
#
_symmetry.space_group_name_H-M   'P 1'
#
loop_
_entity.id
_entity.type
_entity.pdbx_description
1 polymer ?
#
loop_
_entity_poly.entity_id
_entity_poly.type
_entity_poly.pdbx_seq_one_letter_code
_entity_poly.pdbx_strand_id
1 'polypeptide(L)'
;MRTPEFWCGEGPLTRILEPFGLLYGAATAWRLARTHPQRVSVPVVCVGNLVAGGAGKTPVALAVARHLRDKGRHPVFLSRGHGGTARGPLRVDPARDGPERVGDEALLLAAEAPTIVARLRAAGARLAVAEGAEVIVMDDGHQNPGLYKNVALVVVDGGYGFGNGRLLPAGPLREPVARGLARASAVVLVGEDRQNLIRRFPATVPVLRAHLVPGPEAALLAGRRVVAFAGIGRPEKFLPVIRSPTTGFMPRSISNPFWTRRSP
;
A
#
# COMPACT_ATOMS: atom_id res chain seq x y z
N MET A 1 3.52 -12.13 5.36
CA MET A 1 3.18 -13.31 4.54
C MET A 1 4.01 -13.28 3.27
N ARG A 2 4.68 -14.39 2.89
CA ARG A 2 5.37 -14.52 1.60
C ARG A 2 4.35 -14.60 0.48
N THR A 3 4.55 -13.86 -0.60
CA THR A 3 3.74 -13.99 -1.82
C THR A 3 4.06 -15.34 -2.48
N PRO A 4 3.06 -16.18 -2.80
CA PRO A 4 3.30 -17.45 -3.49
C PRO A 4 3.97 -17.26 -4.86
N GLU A 5 4.98 -18.08 -5.16
CA GLU A 5 5.75 -17.99 -6.41
C GLU A 5 4.88 -18.18 -7.66
N PHE A 6 3.83 -19.00 -7.57
CA PHE A 6 2.91 -19.25 -8.68
C PHE A 6 2.05 -18.03 -9.06
N TRP A 7 2.07 -16.94 -8.29
CA TRP A 7 1.43 -15.68 -8.69
C TRP A 7 2.19 -14.91 -9.79
N CYS A 8 3.43 -15.31 -10.07
CA CYS A 8 4.28 -14.70 -11.10
C CYS A 8 4.18 -15.42 -12.46
N GLY A 9 3.48 -16.55 -12.55
CA GLY A 9 3.42 -17.35 -13.77
C GLY A 9 2.14 -18.17 -13.92
N GLU A 10 2.05 -18.89 -15.03
CA GLU A 10 0.98 -19.85 -15.27
C GLU A 10 1.43 -21.25 -14.86
N GLY A 11 0.56 -21.98 -14.16
CA GLY A 11 0.86 -23.35 -13.72
C GLY A 11 -0.41 -24.14 -13.42
N PRO A 12 -0.29 -25.47 -13.23
CA PRO A 12 -1.43 -26.34 -12.96
C PRO A 12 -2.22 -25.91 -11.72
N LEU A 13 -1.49 -25.53 -10.65
CA LEU A 13 -2.09 -25.01 -9.42
C LEU A 13 -2.90 -23.74 -9.65
N THR A 14 -2.40 -22.82 -10.47
CA THR A 14 -3.11 -21.59 -10.84
C THR A 14 -4.45 -21.89 -11.52
N ARG A 15 -4.51 -22.89 -12.41
CA ARG A 15 -5.74 -23.31 -13.10
C ARG A 15 -6.73 -23.99 -12.15
N ILE A 16 -6.23 -24.85 -11.25
CA ILE A 16 -7.06 -25.52 -10.23
C ILE A 16 -7.71 -24.50 -9.28
N LEU A 17 -6.98 -23.43 -8.94
CA LEU A 17 -7.46 -22.39 -8.02
C LEU A 17 -8.36 -21.33 -8.69
N GLU A 18 -8.45 -21.30 -10.02
CA GLU A 18 -9.18 -20.27 -10.76
C GLU A 18 -10.68 -20.19 -10.42
N PRO A 19 -11.42 -21.32 -10.28
CA PRO A 19 -12.82 -21.27 -9.86
C PRO A 19 -13.00 -20.60 -8.48
N PHE A 20 -12.09 -20.86 -7.54
CA PHE A 20 -12.09 -20.19 -6.24
C PHE A 20 -11.79 -18.69 -6.37
N GLY A 21 -10.94 -18.31 -7.32
CA GLY A 21 -10.68 -16.92 -7.68
C GLY A 21 -11.93 -16.19 -8.16
N LEU A 22 -12.72 -16.83 -9.02
CA LEU A 22 -13.99 -16.28 -9.50
C LEU A 22 -15.01 -16.11 -8.37
N LEU A 23 -15.14 -17.10 -7.49
CA LEU A 23 -16.01 -17.00 -6.30
C LEU A 23 -15.58 -15.86 -5.38
N TYR A 24 -14.27 -15.71 -5.13
CA TYR A 24 -13.72 -14.61 -4.34
C TYR A 24 -14.01 -13.24 -4.98
N GLY A 25 -13.84 -13.13 -6.30
CA GLY A 25 -14.16 -11.93 -7.06
C GLY A 25 -15.65 -11.57 -7.01
N ALA A 26 -16.52 -12.57 -7.14
CA ALA A 26 -17.97 -12.40 -7.05
C ALA A 26 -18.39 -11.93 -5.65
N ALA A 27 -17.87 -12.55 -4.58
CA ALA A 27 -18.14 -12.13 -3.21
C ALA A 27 -17.67 -10.70 -2.94
N THR A 28 -16.49 -10.32 -3.46
CA THR A 28 -15.96 -8.95 -3.35
C THR A 28 -16.86 -7.95 -4.07
N ALA A 29 -17.28 -8.27 -5.30
CA ALA A 29 -18.18 -7.41 -6.08
C ALA A 29 -19.55 -7.26 -5.43
N TRP A 30 -20.12 -8.35 -4.91
CA TRP A 30 -21.39 -8.35 -4.18
C TRP A 30 -21.32 -7.47 -2.94
N ARG A 31 -20.25 -7.61 -2.14
CA ARG A 31 -20.02 -6.77 -0.95
C ARG A 31 -19.91 -5.29 -1.32
N LEU A 32 -19.17 -4.96 -2.38
CA LEU A 32 -19.04 -3.58 -2.86
C LEU A 32 -20.40 -3.01 -3.30
N ALA A 33 -21.20 -3.78 -4.03
CA ALA A 33 -22.50 -3.32 -4.55
C ALA A 33 -23.56 -3.12 -3.47
N ARG A 34 -23.53 -3.92 -2.39
CA ARG A 34 -24.53 -3.85 -1.30
C ARG A 34 -24.17 -2.89 -0.16
N THR A 35 -22.95 -2.35 -0.15
CA THR A 35 -22.53 -1.47 0.93
C THR A 35 -22.71 -0.03 0.50
N HIS A 36 -23.54 0.72 1.23
CA HIS A 36 -23.65 2.16 1.05
C HIS A 36 -22.48 2.86 1.77
N PRO A 37 -21.60 3.57 1.04
CA PRO A 37 -20.46 4.25 1.65
C PRO A 37 -20.93 5.41 2.53
N GLN A 38 -20.48 5.44 3.78
CA GLN A 38 -20.74 6.58 4.66
C GLN A 38 -19.88 7.77 4.25
N ARG A 39 -20.46 8.98 4.31
CA ARG A 39 -19.73 10.24 4.09
C ARG A 39 -19.36 10.86 5.43
N VAL A 40 -18.27 11.61 5.42
CA VAL A 40 -17.85 12.48 6.54
C VAL A 40 -17.73 13.91 6.00
N SER A 41 -17.65 14.90 6.91
CA SER A 41 -17.62 16.33 6.55
C SER A 41 -16.33 16.79 5.85
N VAL A 42 -15.30 15.95 5.82
CA VAL A 42 -13.99 16.28 5.25
C VAL A 42 -13.61 15.35 4.09
N PRO A 43 -12.81 15.81 3.13
CA PRO A 43 -12.41 14.98 2.00
C PRO A 43 -11.57 13.77 2.43
N VAL A 44 -11.83 12.63 1.78
CA VAL A 44 -11.07 11.39 1.94
C VAL A 44 -10.27 11.10 0.67
N VAL A 45 -8.94 11.11 0.80
CA VAL A 45 -7.99 10.66 -0.23
C VAL A 45 -7.57 9.23 0.08
N CYS A 46 -8.03 8.29 -0.71
CA CYS A 46 -7.69 6.87 -0.56
C CYS A 46 -6.47 6.52 -1.40
N VAL A 47 -5.47 5.92 -0.76
CA VAL A 47 -4.32 5.30 -1.42
C VAL A 47 -4.46 3.79 -1.27
N GLY A 48 -4.54 3.08 -2.40
CA GLY A 48 -4.73 1.63 -2.38
C GLY A 48 -4.08 0.96 -3.58
N ASN A 49 -4.21 -0.36 -3.66
CA ASN A 49 -3.72 -1.14 -4.79
C ASN A 49 -4.72 -2.25 -5.15
N LEU A 50 -4.50 -2.92 -6.27
CA LEU A 50 -5.34 -4.04 -6.72
C LEU A 50 -4.74 -5.40 -6.41
N VAL A 51 -3.46 -5.47 -6.05
CA VAL A 51 -2.74 -6.73 -5.79
C VAL A 51 -2.47 -6.94 -4.29
N ALA A 52 -2.49 -8.19 -3.84
CA ALA A 52 -1.98 -8.58 -2.54
C ALA A 52 -0.44 -8.54 -2.57
N GLY A 53 0.14 -7.59 -1.83
CA GLY A 53 1.59 -7.41 -1.75
C GLY A 53 2.02 -5.94 -1.69
N GLY A 54 3.33 -5.73 -1.60
CA GLY A 54 3.94 -4.40 -1.50
C GLY A 54 3.95 -3.66 -2.84
N ALA A 55 2.87 -2.94 -3.16
CA ALA A 55 2.78 -2.08 -4.34
C ALA A 55 3.36 -0.67 -4.12
N GLY A 56 3.92 -0.36 -2.95
CA GLY A 56 4.43 0.98 -2.64
C GLY A 56 3.34 1.97 -2.20
N LYS A 57 2.22 1.50 -1.64
CA LYS A 57 1.13 2.35 -1.15
C LYS A 57 1.57 3.32 -0.05
N THR A 58 2.25 2.80 0.97
CA THR A 58 2.61 3.59 2.15
C THR A 58 3.52 4.77 1.81
N PRO A 59 4.57 4.63 0.97
CA PRO A 59 5.31 5.79 0.46
C PRO A 59 4.43 6.82 -0.27
N VAL A 60 3.46 6.37 -1.07
CA VAL A 60 2.52 7.27 -1.76
C VAL A 60 1.60 7.98 -0.76
N ALA A 61 1.11 7.27 0.26
CA ALA A 61 0.30 7.87 1.33
C ALA A 61 1.08 8.94 2.10
N LEU A 62 2.34 8.67 2.45
CA LEU A 62 3.25 9.63 3.07
C LEU A 62 3.47 10.86 2.18
N ALA A 63 3.74 10.65 0.88
CA ALA A 63 3.92 11.75 -0.07
C ALA A 63 2.66 12.62 -0.22
N VAL A 64 1.48 12.00 -0.25
CA VAL A 64 0.19 12.72 -0.29
C VAL A 64 -0.02 13.56 0.98
N ALA A 65 0.22 13.00 2.16
CA ALA A 65 0.08 13.74 3.41
C ALA A 65 1.08 14.90 3.51
N ARG A 66 2.34 14.68 3.12
CA ARG A 66 3.37 15.74 3.03
C ARG A 66 2.91 16.89 2.14
N HIS A 67 2.50 16.57 0.91
CA HIS A 67 2.00 17.56 -0.04
C HIS A 67 0.78 18.34 0.47
N LEU A 68 -0.13 17.70 1.20
CA LEU A 68 -1.27 18.36 1.82
C LEU A 68 -0.84 19.29 2.96
N ARG A 69 0.10 18.85 3.80
CA ARG A 69 0.67 19.67 4.88
C ARG A 69 1.46 20.86 4.35
N ASP A 70 2.23 20.68 3.28
CA ASP A 70 2.98 21.76 2.63
C ASP A 70 2.04 22.84 2.04
N LYS A 71 0.78 22.48 1.79
CA LYS A 71 -0.32 23.39 1.43
C LYS A 71 -1.08 23.94 2.64
N GLY A 72 -0.55 23.80 3.85
CA GLY A 72 -1.15 24.29 5.09
C GLY A 72 -2.37 23.52 5.57
N ARG A 73 -2.56 22.26 5.14
CA ARG A 73 -3.66 21.41 5.63
C ARG A 73 -3.22 20.52 6.78
N HIS A 74 -4.19 20.07 7.56
CA HIS A 74 -3.97 19.10 8.65
C HIS A 74 -4.48 17.69 8.26
N PRO A 75 -3.66 16.88 7.55
CA PRO A 75 -4.03 15.52 7.18
C PRO A 75 -3.99 14.57 8.38
N VAL A 76 -4.95 13.67 8.45
CA VAL A 76 -4.96 12.54 9.39
C VAL A 76 -4.97 11.23 8.61
N PHE A 77 -4.06 10.33 8.94
CA PHE A 77 -4.04 9.01 8.34
C PHE A 77 -5.14 8.13 8.91
N LEU A 78 -5.73 7.32 8.04
CA LEU A 78 -6.66 6.27 8.44
C LEU A 78 -6.13 4.92 7.95
N SER A 79 -5.72 4.06 8.89
CA SER A 79 -5.20 2.71 8.63
C SER A 79 -6.11 1.62 9.21
N ARG A 80 -5.99 0.38 8.68
CA ARG A 80 -6.70 -0.79 9.21
C ARG A 80 -6.01 -1.32 10.46
N GLY A 81 -4.72 -0.99 10.62
CA GLY A 81 -3.81 -1.62 11.59
C GLY A 81 -3.46 -3.05 11.18
N HIS A 82 -2.95 -3.24 9.96
CA HIS A 82 -2.58 -4.57 9.48
C HIS A 82 -1.47 -5.17 10.36
N GLY A 83 -1.61 -6.45 10.72
CA GLY A 83 -0.71 -7.12 11.66
C GLY A 83 -0.99 -6.83 13.13
N GLY A 84 -1.70 -5.74 13.45
CA GLY A 84 -2.07 -5.36 14.82
C GLY A 84 -3.34 -6.04 15.34
N THR A 85 -3.46 -6.10 16.67
CA THR A 85 -4.64 -6.63 17.38
C THR A 85 -5.76 -5.61 17.55
N ALA A 86 -5.44 -4.31 17.52
CA ALA A 86 -6.41 -3.24 17.73
C ALA A 86 -7.52 -3.27 16.66
N ARG A 87 -8.77 -3.15 17.12
CA ARG A 87 -9.94 -3.05 16.24
C ARG A 87 -10.29 -1.60 15.90
N GLY A 88 -9.96 -0.66 16.79
CA GLY A 88 -10.28 0.76 16.68
C GLY A 88 -11.78 1.08 16.81
N PRO A 89 -12.17 2.35 16.61
CA PRO A 89 -11.31 3.48 16.25
C PRO A 89 -10.38 3.89 17.42
N LEU A 90 -9.13 4.14 17.11
CA LEU A 90 -8.05 4.41 18.06
C LEU A 90 -7.07 5.37 17.38
N ARG A 91 -6.72 6.48 18.04
CA ARG A 91 -5.56 7.29 17.66
C ARG A 91 -4.29 6.59 18.14
N VAL A 92 -3.34 6.41 17.23
CA VAL A 92 -2.03 5.82 17.53
C VAL A 92 -1.21 6.81 18.36
N ASP A 93 -0.63 6.33 19.46
CA ASP A 93 0.37 7.04 20.24
C ASP A 93 1.73 6.34 20.08
N PRO A 94 2.65 6.87 19.26
CA PRO A 94 3.96 6.25 19.00
C PRO A 94 4.83 6.04 20.24
N ALA A 95 4.56 6.75 21.35
CA ALA A 95 5.31 6.60 22.59
C ALA A 95 4.80 5.44 23.46
N ARG A 96 3.56 4.96 23.21
CA ARG A 96 2.89 3.95 24.04
C ARG A 96 2.46 2.71 23.28
N ASP A 97 2.13 2.84 22.00
CA ASP A 97 1.64 1.76 21.18
C ASP A 97 2.79 1.03 20.48
N GLY A 98 2.81 -0.30 20.61
CA GLY A 98 3.71 -1.16 19.85
C GLY A 98 3.07 -1.75 18.58
N PRO A 99 3.88 -2.32 17.67
CA PRO A 99 3.42 -2.87 16.41
C PRO A 99 2.46 -4.06 16.56
N GLU A 100 2.55 -4.82 17.64
CA GLU A 100 1.61 -5.89 17.99
C GLU A 100 0.17 -5.37 18.22
N ARG A 101 0.04 -4.11 18.65
CA ARG A 101 -1.25 -3.47 18.89
C ARG A 101 -1.76 -2.78 17.63
N VAL A 102 -0.97 -1.87 17.05
CA VAL A 102 -1.44 -0.98 15.98
C VAL A 102 -0.95 -1.37 14.58
N GLY A 103 0.05 -2.23 14.48
CA GLY A 103 0.72 -2.61 13.24
C GLY A 103 1.88 -1.69 12.86
N ASP A 104 2.94 -2.25 12.28
CA ASP A 104 4.15 -1.53 11.86
C ASP A 104 3.83 -0.34 10.92
N GLU A 105 2.93 -0.57 9.95
CA GLU A 105 2.53 0.47 8.99
C GLU A 105 1.85 1.65 9.70
N ALA A 106 1.08 1.41 10.78
CA ALA A 106 0.41 2.49 11.49
C ALA A 106 1.40 3.35 12.29
N LEU A 107 2.44 2.74 12.87
CA LEU A 107 3.52 3.48 13.53
C LEU A 107 4.33 4.32 12.55
N LEU A 108 4.62 3.76 11.37
CA LEU A 108 5.30 4.49 10.30
C LEU A 108 4.52 5.72 9.84
N LEU A 109 3.20 5.60 9.70
CA LEU A 109 2.33 6.73 9.36
C LEU A 109 2.25 7.75 10.52
N ALA A 110 2.19 7.27 11.76
CA ALA A 110 2.10 8.11 12.95
C ALA A 110 3.34 8.96 13.21
N ALA A 111 4.51 8.54 12.70
CA ALA A 111 5.72 9.35 12.71
C ALA A 111 5.64 10.59 11.79
N GLU A 112 4.73 10.60 10.81
CA GLU A 112 4.60 11.70 9.84
C GLU A 112 3.40 12.61 10.14
N ALA A 113 2.26 12.05 10.55
CA ALA A 113 1.05 12.80 10.87
C ALA A 113 0.14 11.97 11.81
N PRO A 114 -0.83 12.59 12.51
CA PRO A 114 -1.77 11.86 13.35
C PRO A 114 -2.41 10.71 12.58
N THR A 115 -2.46 9.53 13.22
CA THR A 115 -2.90 8.30 12.57
C THR A 115 -3.97 7.62 13.41
N ILE A 116 -5.06 7.23 12.76
CA ILE A 116 -6.14 6.47 13.36
C ILE A 116 -6.18 5.07 12.77
N VAL A 117 -6.18 4.08 13.66
CA VAL A 117 -6.43 2.67 13.32
C VAL A 117 -7.90 2.36 13.53
N ALA A 118 -8.56 1.84 12.50
CA ALA A 118 -9.93 1.35 12.60
C ALA A 118 -10.22 0.25 11.56
N ARG A 119 -10.79 -0.88 11.99
CA ARG A 119 -11.34 -1.88 11.06
C ARG A 119 -12.58 -1.34 10.35
N LEU A 120 -13.47 -0.70 11.09
CA LEU A 120 -14.60 0.05 10.56
C LEU A 120 -14.14 1.46 10.17
N ARG A 121 -13.81 1.62 8.89
CA ARG A 121 -13.18 2.84 8.36
C ARG A 121 -14.03 4.09 8.56
N ALA A 122 -15.35 3.97 8.46
CA ALA A 122 -16.23 5.11 8.73
C ALA A 122 -16.22 5.55 10.20
N ALA A 123 -16.07 4.62 11.16
CA ALA A 123 -15.90 4.97 12.57
C ALA A 123 -14.57 5.69 12.82
N GLY A 124 -13.48 5.22 12.21
CA GLY A 124 -12.18 5.90 12.28
C GLY A 124 -12.21 7.28 11.62
N ALA A 125 -12.92 7.43 10.50
CA ALA A 125 -13.09 8.74 9.85
C ALA A 125 -13.88 9.73 10.71
N ARG A 126 -14.92 9.28 11.42
CA ARG A 126 -15.64 10.13 12.39
C ARG A 126 -14.74 10.56 13.55
N LEU A 127 -13.91 9.67 14.08
CA LEU A 127 -12.93 10.04 15.11
C LEU A 127 -11.94 11.07 14.56
N ALA A 128 -11.43 10.90 13.34
CA ALA A 128 -10.53 11.86 12.70
C ALA A 128 -11.15 13.26 12.61
N VAL A 129 -12.42 13.33 12.16
CA VAL A 129 -13.16 14.60 12.09
C VAL A 129 -13.35 15.22 13.48
N ALA A 130 -13.70 14.43 14.48
CA ALA A 130 -13.87 14.92 15.86
C ALA A 130 -12.55 15.45 16.46
N GLU A 131 -11.41 14.90 16.03
CA GLU A 131 -10.06 15.38 16.41
C GLU A 131 -9.56 16.54 15.54
N GLY A 132 -10.39 17.09 14.64
CA GLY A 132 -10.07 18.28 13.86
C GLY A 132 -9.31 18.00 12.55
N ALA A 133 -9.40 16.78 11.99
CA ALA A 133 -8.84 16.50 10.66
C ALA A 133 -9.47 17.40 9.60
N GLU A 134 -8.66 18.02 8.73
CA GLU A 134 -9.16 18.75 7.56
C GLU A 134 -9.26 17.87 6.30
N VAL A 135 -8.49 16.79 6.28
CA VAL A 135 -8.45 15.82 5.18
C VAL A 135 -8.00 14.47 5.72
N ILE A 136 -8.60 13.39 5.24
CA ILE A 136 -8.24 12.03 5.64
C ILE A 136 -7.44 11.38 4.52
N VAL A 137 -6.24 10.88 4.84
CA VAL A 137 -5.44 10.05 3.94
C VAL A 137 -5.60 8.59 4.34
N MET A 138 -6.40 7.85 3.57
CA MET A 138 -6.76 6.47 3.88
C MET A 138 -5.80 5.49 3.20
N ASP A 139 -5.01 4.77 3.99
CA ASP A 139 -4.08 3.74 3.49
C ASP A 139 -4.73 2.34 3.39
N ASP A 140 -4.41 1.63 2.31
CA ASP A 140 -4.98 0.34 1.86
C ASP A 140 -6.52 0.31 1.85
N GLY A 141 -7.13 1.38 1.32
CA GLY A 141 -8.57 1.61 1.38
C GLY A 141 -9.38 1.19 0.14
N HIS A 142 -8.75 0.81 -0.98
CA HIS A 142 -9.45 0.71 -2.28
C HIS A 142 -10.64 -0.27 -2.25
N GLN A 143 -10.45 -1.44 -1.65
CA GLN A 143 -11.49 -2.46 -1.47
C GLN A 143 -12.39 -2.24 -0.25
N ASN A 144 -12.27 -1.12 0.47
CA ASN A 144 -13.18 -0.80 1.56
C ASN A 144 -14.39 -0.02 1.02
N PRO A 145 -15.60 -0.61 0.98
CA PRO A 145 -16.78 0.13 0.51
C PRO A 145 -17.46 0.98 1.59
N GLY A 146 -17.06 0.86 2.85
CA GLY A 146 -17.80 1.45 3.97
C GLY A 146 -17.61 2.97 4.13
N LEU A 147 -16.60 3.54 3.49
CA LEU A 147 -16.29 4.97 3.53
C LEU A 147 -16.22 5.52 2.10
N TYR A 148 -16.92 6.64 1.87
CA TYR A 148 -16.88 7.36 0.60
C TYR A 148 -15.48 7.96 0.38
N LYS A 149 -14.98 7.87 -0.85
CA LYS A 149 -13.66 8.35 -1.24
C LYS A 149 -13.86 9.49 -2.22
N ASN A 150 -13.36 10.67 -1.88
CA ASN A 150 -13.41 11.83 -2.79
C ASN A 150 -12.37 11.67 -3.90
N VAL A 151 -11.20 11.15 -3.53
CA VAL A 151 -10.12 10.82 -4.47
C VAL A 151 -9.64 9.41 -4.18
N ALA A 152 -9.55 8.55 -5.20
CA ALA A 152 -9.03 7.20 -5.09
C ALA A 152 -7.81 7.02 -5.99
N LEU A 153 -6.63 6.94 -5.38
CA LEU A 153 -5.36 6.67 -6.03
C LEU A 153 -5.07 5.17 -6.01
N VAL A 154 -4.94 4.56 -7.19
CA VAL A 154 -4.53 3.16 -7.32
C VAL A 154 -3.05 3.09 -7.63
N VAL A 155 -2.28 2.60 -6.66
CA VAL A 155 -0.84 2.42 -6.79
C VAL A 155 -0.54 1.09 -7.48
N VAL A 156 0.23 1.17 -8.56
CA VAL A 156 0.67 0.04 -9.37
C VAL A 156 2.19 0.06 -9.46
N ASP A 157 2.83 -1.07 -9.16
CA ASP A 157 4.27 -1.22 -9.34
C ASP A 157 4.57 -1.46 -10.82
N GLY A 158 5.36 -0.60 -11.45
CA GLY A 158 5.69 -0.72 -12.88
C GLY A 158 6.51 -1.96 -13.23
N GLY A 159 7.27 -2.49 -12.26
CA GLY A 159 8.05 -3.72 -12.43
C GLY A 159 7.21 -4.99 -12.46
N TYR A 160 6.22 -5.10 -11.57
CA TYR A 160 5.40 -6.31 -11.38
C TYR A 160 4.00 -6.24 -11.97
N GLY A 161 3.44 -5.04 -12.07
CA GLY A 161 2.07 -4.82 -12.51
C GLY A 161 1.06 -5.61 -11.69
N PHE A 162 0.38 -6.53 -12.37
CA PHE A 162 -0.75 -7.31 -11.85
C PHE A 162 -0.43 -8.81 -11.66
N GLY A 163 0.85 -9.19 -11.69
CA GLY A 163 1.30 -10.59 -11.67
C GLY A 163 0.68 -11.39 -12.82
N ASN A 164 0.21 -12.61 -12.54
CA ASN A 164 -0.45 -13.48 -13.53
C ASN A 164 -1.87 -13.03 -13.95
N GLY A 165 -2.36 -11.87 -13.48
CA GLY A 165 -3.65 -11.33 -13.89
C GLY A 165 -4.87 -12.06 -13.33
N ARG A 166 -4.69 -12.99 -12.39
CA ARG A 166 -5.78 -13.80 -11.79
C ARG A 166 -6.10 -13.33 -10.38
N LEU A 167 -7.33 -13.62 -9.96
CA LEU A 167 -7.85 -13.28 -8.64
C LEU A 167 -7.32 -14.21 -7.55
N LEU A 168 -7.27 -13.70 -6.32
CA LEU A 168 -6.98 -14.51 -5.14
C LEU A 168 -7.97 -15.67 -5.02
N PRO A 169 -7.53 -16.93 -4.77
CA PRO A 169 -6.15 -17.33 -4.47
C PRO A 169 -5.29 -17.72 -5.68
N ALA A 170 -5.86 -17.83 -6.89
CA ALA A 170 -5.15 -18.23 -8.11
C ALA A 170 -4.07 -17.23 -8.56
N GLY A 171 -4.23 -15.96 -8.20
CA GLY A 171 -3.29 -14.89 -8.48
C GLY A 171 -3.32 -13.79 -7.43
N PRO A 172 -2.55 -12.72 -7.63
CA PRO A 172 -2.40 -11.68 -6.63
C PRO A 172 -3.57 -10.69 -6.60
N LEU A 173 -4.46 -10.67 -7.60
CA LEU A 173 -5.49 -9.64 -7.68
C LEU A 173 -6.57 -9.81 -6.60
N ARG A 174 -6.87 -8.73 -5.88
CA ARG A 174 -7.98 -8.65 -4.92
C ARG A 174 -9.33 -8.42 -5.61
N GLU A 175 -9.31 -7.89 -6.83
CA GLU A 175 -10.48 -7.65 -7.66
C GLU A 175 -10.06 -7.52 -9.13
N PRO A 176 -10.99 -7.64 -10.10
CA PRO A 176 -10.66 -7.47 -11.51
C PRO A 176 -10.12 -6.06 -11.81
N VAL A 177 -9.06 -5.97 -12.62
CA VAL A 177 -8.37 -4.69 -12.90
C VAL A 177 -9.33 -3.63 -13.42
N ALA A 178 -10.18 -3.97 -14.41
CA ALA A 178 -11.15 -3.04 -14.97
C ALA A 178 -12.12 -2.49 -13.91
N ARG A 179 -12.63 -3.33 -13.01
CA ARG A 179 -13.54 -2.92 -11.93
C ARG A 179 -12.83 -2.05 -10.89
N GLY A 180 -11.58 -2.38 -10.57
CA GLY A 180 -10.76 -1.60 -9.66
C GLY A 180 -10.47 -0.20 -10.22
N LEU A 181 -10.06 -0.11 -11.48
CA LEU A 181 -9.71 1.14 -12.15
C LEU A 181 -10.93 2.01 -12.49
N ALA A 182 -12.09 1.43 -12.72
CA ALA A 182 -13.34 2.18 -12.92
C ALA A 182 -13.72 3.06 -11.71
N ARG A 183 -13.16 2.77 -10.52
CA ARG A 183 -13.36 3.55 -9.28
C ARG A 183 -12.15 4.41 -8.93
N ALA A 184 -11.12 4.42 -9.76
CA ALA A 184 -9.90 5.19 -9.52
C ALA A 184 -10.05 6.60 -10.09
N SER A 185 -9.62 7.59 -9.32
CA SER A 185 -9.45 8.97 -9.80
C SER A 185 -8.13 9.12 -10.58
N ALA A 186 -7.11 8.34 -10.23
CA ALA A 186 -5.83 8.27 -10.93
C ALA A 186 -5.11 6.96 -10.62
N VAL A 187 -4.20 6.56 -11.51
CA VAL A 187 -3.21 5.51 -11.26
C VAL A 187 -1.88 6.16 -10.89
N VAL A 188 -1.25 5.68 -9.82
CA VAL A 188 0.14 6.04 -9.47
C VAL A 188 1.03 4.89 -9.86
N LEU A 189 1.77 5.04 -10.96
CA LEU A 189 2.72 4.07 -11.44
C LEU A 189 4.08 4.30 -10.77
N VAL A 190 4.50 3.36 -9.93
CA VAL A 190 5.74 3.43 -9.16
C VAL A 190 6.85 2.66 -9.90
N GLY A 191 7.93 3.36 -10.24
CA GLY A 191 9.06 2.82 -10.99
C GLY A 191 8.83 2.78 -12.51
N GLU A 192 9.75 2.11 -13.21
CA GLU A 192 9.69 1.94 -14.66
C GLU A 192 8.54 1.03 -15.09
N ASP A 193 7.86 1.37 -16.19
CA ASP A 193 6.80 0.54 -16.78
C ASP A 193 7.37 -0.65 -17.56
N ARG A 194 7.88 -1.66 -16.85
CA ARG A 194 8.48 -2.85 -17.48
C ARG A 194 7.45 -3.82 -18.05
N GLN A 195 6.18 -3.63 -17.70
CA GLN A 195 5.07 -4.51 -18.08
C GLN A 195 4.13 -3.88 -19.12
N ASN A 196 4.46 -2.70 -19.65
CA ASN A 196 3.65 -1.92 -20.60
C ASN A 196 2.20 -1.71 -20.09
N LEU A 197 2.08 -1.40 -18.80
CA LEU A 197 0.81 -1.30 -18.09
C LEU A 197 0.02 -0.07 -18.49
N ILE A 198 0.70 1.02 -18.85
CA ILE A 198 0.03 2.28 -19.23
C ILE A 198 -0.95 2.04 -20.39
N ARG A 199 -0.55 1.20 -21.35
CA ARG A 199 -1.40 0.84 -22.51
C ARG A 199 -2.64 0.01 -22.13
N ARG A 200 -2.64 -0.61 -20.95
CA ARG A 200 -3.73 -1.45 -20.43
C ARG A 200 -4.69 -0.69 -19.54
N PHE A 201 -4.35 0.53 -19.15
CA PHE A 201 -5.24 1.37 -18.34
C PHE A 201 -6.29 2.05 -19.23
N PRO A 202 -7.51 2.28 -18.72
CA PRO A 202 -8.50 3.08 -19.44
C PRO A 202 -7.95 4.48 -19.71
N ALA A 203 -8.12 5.00 -20.94
CA ALA A 203 -7.63 6.33 -21.33
C ALA A 203 -8.22 7.47 -20.49
N THR A 204 -9.36 7.24 -19.83
CA THR A 204 -10.04 8.18 -18.95
C THR A 204 -9.38 8.31 -17.57
N VAL A 205 -8.49 7.39 -17.19
CA VAL A 205 -7.83 7.39 -15.88
C VAL A 205 -6.43 8.00 -16.02
N PRO A 206 -6.17 9.18 -15.42
CA PRO A 206 -4.85 9.79 -15.51
C PRO A 206 -3.79 8.93 -14.81
N VAL A 207 -2.57 8.94 -15.37
CA VAL A 207 -1.43 8.18 -14.85
C VAL A 207 -0.38 9.15 -14.31
N LEU A 208 -0.16 9.08 -13.01
CA LEU A 208 0.92 9.79 -12.31
C LEU A 208 2.13 8.85 -12.21
N ARG A 209 3.30 9.34 -12.58
CA ARG A 209 4.56 8.58 -12.45
C ARG A 209 5.24 8.94 -11.13
N ALA A 210 5.67 7.93 -10.39
CA ALA A 210 6.39 8.08 -9.14
C ALA A 210 7.66 7.22 -9.17
N HIS A 211 8.70 7.68 -8.49
CA HIS A 211 9.92 6.92 -8.25
C HIS A 211 10.26 7.00 -6.76
N LEU A 212 10.85 5.95 -6.23
CA LEU A 212 11.34 5.95 -4.85
C LEU A 212 12.69 6.65 -4.81
N VAL A 213 12.81 7.62 -3.93
CA VAL A 213 14.07 8.31 -3.63
C VAL A 213 14.53 7.92 -2.22
N PRO A 214 15.84 7.77 -1.99
CA PRO A 214 16.36 7.65 -0.63
C PRO A 214 15.95 8.86 0.21
N GLY A 215 15.65 8.63 1.49
CA GLY A 215 15.42 9.70 2.46
C GLY A 215 16.69 10.50 2.77
N PRO A 216 16.59 11.66 3.44
CA PRO A 216 17.75 12.48 3.79
C PRO A 216 18.79 11.73 4.64
N GLU A 217 18.36 10.73 5.41
CA GLU A 217 19.21 9.88 6.24
C GLU A 217 20.22 9.06 5.40
N ALA A 218 19.92 8.84 4.12
CA ALA A 218 20.83 8.19 3.19
C ALA A 218 22.18 8.91 3.08
N ALA A 219 22.19 10.25 3.24
CA ALA A 219 23.42 11.04 3.24
C ALA A 219 24.38 10.64 4.38
N LEU A 220 23.85 10.19 5.52
CA LEU A 220 24.65 9.72 6.66
C LEU A 220 25.40 8.42 6.37
N LEU A 221 24.95 7.67 5.35
CA LEU A 221 25.51 6.39 4.94
C LEU A 221 26.51 6.51 3.78
N ALA A 222 26.61 7.70 3.16
CA ALA A 222 27.49 7.93 2.02
C ALA A 222 28.96 7.61 2.38
N GLY A 223 29.62 6.80 1.55
CA GLY A 223 31.01 6.39 1.75
C GLY A 223 31.25 5.40 2.91
N ARG A 224 30.21 4.98 3.63
CA ARG A 224 30.34 4.02 4.73
C ARG A 224 30.10 2.59 4.25
N ARG A 225 30.81 1.64 4.85
CA ARG A 225 30.50 0.22 4.70
C ARG A 225 29.31 -0.10 5.60
N VAL A 226 28.21 -0.52 4.99
CA VAL A 226 26.97 -0.86 5.68
C VAL A 226 26.49 -2.25 5.28
N VAL A 227 25.77 -2.91 6.17
CA VAL A 227 25.03 -4.14 5.86
C VAL A 227 23.59 -3.74 5.53
N ALA A 228 23.15 -4.10 4.34
CA ALA A 228 21.80 -3.82 3.86
C ALA A 228 20.89 -5.03 4.15
N PHE A 229 19.75 -4.79 4.81
CA PHE A 229 18.71 -5.80 5.03
C PHE A 229 17.33 -5.20 4.72
N ALA A 230 16.38 -6.05 4.29
CA ALA A 230 15.04 -5.61 3.95
C ALA A 230 13.99 -6.63 4.41
N GLY A 231 13.05 -6.19 5.25
CA GLY A 231 11.92 -6.97 5.76
C GLY A 231 10.62 -6.74 4.97
N ILE A 232 10.71 -6.38 3.69
CA ILE A 232 9.55 -6.03 2.86
C ILE A 232 9.09 -7.20 2.00
N GLY A 233 7.84 -7.15 1.54
CA GLY A 233 7.27 -8.23 0.71
C GLY A 233 7.98 -8.47 -0.63
N ARG A 234 8.78 -7.51 -1.12
CA ARG A 234 9.59 -7.62 -2.35
C ARG A 234 10.96 -6.94 -2.18
N PRO A 235 11.95 -7.65 -1.60
CA PRO A 235 13.28 -7.10 -1.30
C PRO A 235 14.03 -6.58 -2.53
N GLU A 236 13.71 -7.08 -3.72
CA GLU A 236 14.39 -6.72 -4.98
C GLU A 236 14.23 -5.23 -5.32
N LYS A 237 13.20 -4.57 -4.77
CA LYS A 237 12.97 -3.12 -4.92
C LYS A 237 13.93 -2.26 -4.10
N PHE A 238 14.48 -2.81 -3.03
CA PHE A 238 15.34 -2.06 -2.12
C PHE A 238 16.72 -1.81 -2.73
N LEU A 239 17.25 -2.78 -3.47
CA LEU A 239 18.61 -2.72 -4.01
C LEU A 239 18.83 -1.59 -5.02
N PRO A 240 17.93 -1.35 -6.01
CA PRO A 240 18.09 -0.21 -6.92
C PRO A 240 18.07 1.14 -6.19
N VAL A 241 17.27 1.27 -5.13
CA VAL A 241 17.16 2.53 -4.36
C VAL A 241 18.48 2.83 -3.64
N ILE A 242 19.06 1.84 -2.95
CA ILE A 242 20.33 2.04 -2.24
C ILE A 242 21.55 2.10 -3.19
N ARG A 243 21.45 1.58 -4.42
CA ARG A 243 22.51 1.70 -5.43
C ARG A 243 22.43 3.00 -6.25
N SER A 244 21.41 3.84 -6.01
CA SER A 244 21.27 5.10 -6.73
C SER A 244 22.50 6.00 -6.50
N PRO A 245 22.86 6.87 -7.46
CA PRO A 245 24.03 7.74 -7.33
C PRO A 245 24.00 8.62 -6.06
N THR A 246 22.79 8.92 -5.58
CA THR A 246 22.51 9.73 -4.40
C THR A 246 22.94 9.07 -3.09
N THR A 247 23.04 7.74 -3.03
CA THR A 247 23.45 7.00 -1.82
C THR A 247 24.95 6.71 -1.75
N GLY A 248 25.70 6.83 -2.86
CA GLY A 248 27.14 6.57 -2.91
C GLY A 248 27.56 5.14 -2.50
N PHE A 249 26.62 4.18 -2.55
CA PHE A 249 26.80 2.83 -2.02
C PHE A 249 27.02 1.80 -3.14
N MET A 250 28.16 1.11 -3.11
CA MET A 250 28.42 -0.08 -3.94
C MET A 250 28.47 -1.34 -3.05
N PRO A 251 27.47 -2.24 -3.10
CA PRO A 251 27.48 -3.47 -2.32
C PRO A 251 28.50 -4.47 -2.88
N ARG A 252 29.36 -5.05 -2.03
CA ARG A 252 30.34 -6.08 -2.42
C ARG A 252 29.83 -7.51 -2.39
N SER A 253 28.75 -7.80 -1.65
CA SER A 253 27.99 -9.04 -1.79
C SER A 253 26.69 -8.88 -1.02
N ILE A 254 25.62 -9.45 -1.54
CA ILE A 254 24.39 -9.66 -0.78
C ILE A 254 24.29 -11.18 -0.72
N SER A 255 24.76 -11.77 0.38
CA SER A 255 24.28 -13.10 0.71
C SER A 255 22.78 -12.95 0.94
N ASN A 256 21.99 -13.86 0.36
CA ASN A 256 20.61 -14.05 0.75
C ASN A 256 20.68 -14.99 1.96
N PRO A 257 20.75 -14.53 3.22
CA PRO A 257 20.73 -15.47 4.32
C PRO A 257 19.26 -15.83 4.48
N PHE A 258 18.97 -17.05 4.05
CA PHE A 258 17.85 -17.83 4.53
C PHE A 258 17.47 -17.45 5.97
N TRP A 259 16.21 -17.06 6.13
CA TRP A 259 15.51 -17.10 7.40
C TRP A 259 15.43 -18.55 7.86
N THR A 260 16.44 -19.01 8.60
CA THR A 260 16.31 -20.16 9.50
C THR A 260 17.14 -19.91 10.76
N ARG A 261 16.40 -19.56 11.81
CA ARG A 261 16.56 -19.96 13.21
C ARG A 261 16.37 -18.75 14.13
N ARG A 262 15.33 -18.87 14.96
CA ARG A 262 15.37 -18.37 16.34
C ARG A 262 16.73 -18.73 16.92
N SER A 263 17.39 -17.75 17.50
CA SER A 263 18.50 -17.97 18.42
C SER A 263 18.55 -16.77 19.35
N PRO A 264 19.06 -16.94 20.58
CA PRO A 264 18.44 -17.65 21.69
C PRO A 264 17.75 -16.69 22.66
#